data_AF-A0A4Z0P3A6-F1
#
_entry.id   AF-A0A4Z0P3A6-F1
#
_cell.length_a   1.000
_cell.length_b   1.000
_cell.length_c   1.000
_cell.angle_alpha   90.00
_cell.angle_beta   90.00
_cell.angle_gamma   90.00
#
_symmetry.space_group_name_H-M   'P 1'
#
loop_
_entity.id
_entity.type
_entity.pdbx_description
1 polymer ?
#
loop_
_entity_poly.entity_id
_entity_poly.type
_entity_poly.pdbx_seq_one_letter_code
_entity_poly.pdbx_strand_id
1 'polypeptide(L)'
;MKLTTKFSLFNALSRGAILLLLVGVLPLAMSRLALLTTDQRLAQKKEKVLNLIRRNGISAFIEGGQSSYGSYNLLKEEFISLETIPPGPKIDVIEDSKRAVEDEIVEYRVLSYSFNQDGKYYLLEIGRSTGSIGETERNFRNYAFYILLIAIALTTLADLAFFRYLLEPFYTIIRQRLKNAHHPAAFNFAPIPTNTDDFRYLDESLREMMTTIQASFTKERKFIADASHELLTPLAALQYRFDNMLTDESLSNENLLRVVESQRTVHRLRTIIKSLLMISKIENDQFVRTETVSLSQLVSEVSEELQDRLTVQDLTLTHELKPDFEVVNCNRGLLFTLLFNLINNAIKYNREGGLVYVLGRPALTTGYELEIRDTGLGISKEQLPRLFQRFDKGSAADSDSYGLGLSIVRTIADLHGIKIEVNSIEGLGTSFVLNFPSADATSQHTGPQRHSLS
;
A
#
# COMPACT_ATOMS: atom_id res chain seq x y z
N MET A 1 2.34 0.92 6.78
CA MET A 1 3.80 0.71 6.60
C MET A 1 4.04 -0.42 5.60
N LYS A 2 4.97 -0.26 4.65
CA LYS A 2 5.35 -1.35 3.72
C LYS A 2 6.06 -2.47 4.49
N LEU A 3 6.07 -3.69 3.94
CA LEU A 3 6.75 -4.86 4.55
C LEU A 3 8.23 -4.55 4.83
N THR A 4 8.90 -3.86 3.90
CA THR A 4 10.26 -3.34 4.04
C THR A 4 10.45 -2.46 5.27
N THR A 5 9.49 -1.57 5.55
CA THR A 5 9.53 -0.66 6.70
C THR A 5 9.36 -1.41 8.02
N LYS A 6 8.42 -2.38 8.07
CA LYS A 6 8.19 -3.19 9.28
C LYS A 6 9.41 -4.05 9.62
N PHE A 7 10.01 -4.68 8.62
CA PHE A 7 11.18 -5.53 8.81
C PHE A 7 12.42 -4.72 9.20
N SER A 8 12.64 -3.56 8.55
CA SER A 8 13.74 -2.66 8.92
C SER A 8 13.59 -2.15 10.36
N LEU A 9 12.36 -1.85 10.80
CA LEU A 9 12.08 -1.44 12.18
C LEU A 9 12.36 -2.57 13.18
N PHE A 10 11.93 -3.81 12.87
CA PHE A 10 12.21 -4.98 13.70
C PHE A 10 13.71 -5.24 13.84
N ASN A 11 14.45 -5.23 12.73
CA ASN A 11 15.91 -5.42 12.78
C ASN A 11 16.60 -4.29 13.54
N ALA A 12 16.18 -3.04 13.36
CA ALA A 12 16.70 -1.91 14.14
C ALA A 12 16.47 -2.07 15.65
N LEU A 13 15.27 -2.48 16.06
CA LEU A 13 14.93 -2.76 17.46
C LEU A 13 15.75 -3.92 18.03
N SER A 14 15.84 -5.04 17.31
CA SER A 14 16.64 -6.21 17.68
C SER A 14 18.11 -5.82 17.90
N ARG A 15 18.70 -5.07 16.97
CA ARG A 15 20.08 -4.60 17.06
C ARG A 15 20.27 -3.62 18.21
N GLY A 16 19.30 -2.73 18.45
CA GLY A 16 19.30 -1.83 19.59
C GLY A 16 19.32 -2.59 20.93
N ALA A 17 18.53 -3.66 21.04
CA ALA A 17 18.52 -4.52 22.23
C ALA A 17 19.86 -5.25 22.42
N ILE A 18 20.44 -5.78 21.35
CA ILE A 18 21.77 -6.42 21.37
C ILE A 18 22.85 -5.41 21.80
N LEU A 19 22.78 -4.17 21.28
CA LEU A 19 23.72 -3.10 21.60
C LEU A 19 23.62 -2.72 23.09
N LEU A 20 22.40 -2.56 23.62
CA LEU A 20 22.18 -2.30 25.05
C LEU A 20 22.71 -3.42 25.93
N LEU A 21 22.48 -4.68 25.55
CA LEU A 21 22.98 -5.84 26.30
C LEU A 21 24.52 -5.88 26.29
N LEU A 22 25.14 -5.70 25.13
CA LEU A 22 26.61 -5.71 25.01
C LEU A 22 27.27 -4.53 25.74
N VAL A 23 26.71 -3.33 25.64
CA VAL A 23 27.21 -2.15 26.37
C VAL A 23 27.09 -2.34 27.88
N GLY A 24 26.07 -3.06 28.37
CA GLY A 24 25.93 -3.36 29.80
C GLY A 24 26.85 -4.49 30.30
N VAL A 25 26.95 -5.60 29.56
CA VAL A 25 27.67 -6.80 30.01
C VAL A 25 29.19 -6.69 29.81
N LEU A 26 29.63 -6.09 28.70
CA LEU A 26 31.04 -6.09 28.32
C LEU A 26 31.95 -5.33 29.30
N PRO A 27 31.56 -4.18 29.86
CA PRO A 27 32.34 -3.52 30.92
C PRO A 27 32.49 -4.39 32.17
N LEU A 28 31.42 -5.06 32.60
CA LEU A 28 31.44 -5.96 33.77
C LEU A 28 32.38 -7.14 33.56
N ALA A 29 32.32 -7.75 32.37
CA ALA A 29 33.19 -8.85 31.99
C ALA A 29 34.66 -8.40 31.91
N MET A 30 34.94 -7.25 31.30
CA MET A 30 36.29 -6.71 31.17
C MET A 30 36.93 -6.37 32.51
N SER A 31 36.18 -5.70 33.41
CA SER A 31 36.65 -5.40 34.77
C SER A 31 36.99 -6.68 35.54
N ARG A 32 36.14 -7.71 35.47
CA ARG A 32 36.41 -9.03 36.08
C ARG A 32 37.67 -9.68 35.51
N LEU A 33 37.86 -9.62 34.20
CA LEU A 33 39.01 -10.21 33.52
C LEU A 33 40.31 -9.46 33.84
N ALA A 34 40.26 -8.14 33.98
CA ALA A 34 41.39 -7.31 34.40
C ALA A 34 41.85 -7.64 35.83
N LEU A 35 40.91 -7.88 36.76
CA LEU A 35 41.24 -8.32 38.12
C LEU A 35 41.91 -9.70 38.13
N LEU A 36 41.33 -10.68 37.44
CA LEU A 36 41.89 -12.04 37.37
C LEU A 36 43.30 -12.08 36.78
N THR A 37 43.54 -11.32 35.71
CA THR A 37 44.87 -11.23 35.09
C THR A 37 45.89 -10.52 35.98
N THR A 38 45.44 -9.54 36.78
CA THR A 38 46.27 -8.86 37.77
C THR A 38 46.68 -9.82 38.90
N ASP A 39 45.72 -10.56 39.45
CA ASP A 39 45.96 -11.54 40.51
C ASP A 39 46.96 -12.62 40.05
N GLN A 40 46.81 -13.12 38.81
CA GLN A 40 47.77 -14.05 38.21
C GLN A 40 49.17 -13.46 38.05
N ARG A 41 49.29 -12.19 37.63
CA ARG A 41 50.58 -11.50 37.50
C ARG A 41 51.26 -11.31 38.85
N LEU A 42 50.52 -10.94 39.89
CA LEU A 42 51.03 -10.82 41.24
C LEU A 42 51.56 -12.16 41.75
N ALA A 43 50.82 -13.25 41.54
CA ALA A 43 51.25 -14.61 41.88
C ALA A 43 52.52 -15.04 41.12
N GLN A 44 52.62 -14.75 39.82
CA GLN A 44 53.84 -15.03 39.04
C GLN A 44 55.04 -14.22 39.53
N LYS A 45 54.83 -12.96 39.92
CA LYS A 45 55.89 -12.11 40.50
C LYS A 45 56.34 -12.63 41.86
N LYS A 46 55.41 -13.07 42.72
CA LYS A 46 55.73 -13.74 43.99
C LYS A 46 56.72 -14.86 43.77
N GLU A 47 56.41 -15.78 42.86
CA GLU A 47 57.30 -16.91 42.55
C GLU A 47 58.68 -16.47 42.04
N LYS A 48 58.74 -15.43 41.20
CA LYS A 48 60.02 -14.87 40.72
C LYS A 48 60.85 -14.28 41.87
N VAL A 49 60.23 -13.52 42.76
CA VAL A 49 60.89 -12.90 43.92
C VAL A 49 61.37 -13.98 44.89
N LEU A 50 60.54 -14.97 45.22
CA LEU A 50 60.93 -16.10 46.07
C LEU A 50 62.12 -16.87 45.47
N ASN A 51 62.14 -17.08 44.15
CA ASN A 51 63.27 -17.72 43.48
C ASN A 51 64.55 -16.88 43.50
N LEU A 52 64.45 -15.55 43.40
CA LEU A 52 65.60 -14.64 43.57
C LEU A 52 66.15 -14.71 44.99
N ILE A 53 65.29 -14.69 45.99
CA ILE A 53 65.67 -14.82 47.42
C ILE A 53 66.35 -16.17 47.68
N ARG A 54 65.85 -17.26 47.09
CA ARG A 54 66.49 -18.60 47.19
C ARG A 54 67.87 -18.65 46.56
N ARG A 55 68.12 -17.91 45.47
CA ARG A 55 69.39 -17.93 44.74
C ARG A 55 70.45 -17.01 45.35
N ASN A 56 70.05 -15.79 45.73
CA ASN A 56 70.99 -14.73 46.12
C ASN A 56 71.04 -14.49 47.65
N GLY A 57 70.18 -15.15 48.41
CA GLY A 57 70.03 -14.92 49.85
C GLY A 57 69.16 -13.69 50.16
N ILE A 58 68.51 -13.71 51.33
CA ILE A 58 67.62 -12.62 51.76
C ILE A 58 68.39 -11.35 52.15
N SER A 59 69.68 -11.48 52.47
CA SER A 59 70.59 -10.38 52.78
C SER A 59 70.84 -9.42 51.60
N ALA A 60 70.59 -9.87 50.36
CA ALA A 60 70.66 -9.01 49.17
C ALA A 60 69.52 -7.99 49.10
N PHE A 61 68.45 -8.18 49.88
CA PHE A 61 67.30 -7.28 49.95
C PHE A 61 67.28 -6.50 51.27
N ILE A 62 67.67 -7.13 52.38
CA ILE A 62 67.70 -6.53 53.70
C ILE A 62 69.14 -6.59 54.24
N GLU A 63 69.87 -5.49 54.11
CA GLU A 63 71.28 -5.37 54.50
C GLU A 63 71.43 -4.46 55.75
N GLY A 64 72.40 -4.75 56.63
CA GLY A 64 72.88 -3.78 57.63
C GLY A 64 71.89 -3.28 58.70
N GLY A 65 71.02 -4.13 59.25
CA GLY A 65 70.19 -3.79 60.43
C GLY A 65 68.87 -3.07 60.14
N GLN A 66 68.51 -2.87 58.87
CA GLN A 66 67.15 -2.47 58.48
C GLN A 66 66.18 -3.65 58.62
N SER A 67 64.94 -3.38 59.03
CA SER A 67 63.89 -4.40 59.23
C SER A 67 62.94 -4.52 58.03
N SER A 68 63.08 -3.66 57.03
CA SER A 68 62.25 -3.65 55.83
C SER A 68 63.02 -3.22 54.58
N TYR A 69 62.61 -3.77 53.44
CA TYR A 69 62.99 -3.34 52.10
C TYR A 69 61.73 -2.91 51.37
N GLY A 70 61.72 -1.71 50.80
CA GLY A 70 60.61 -1.21 49.99
C GLY A 70 61.13 -0.58 48.72
N SER A 71 60.70 -1.08 47.56
CA SER A 71 61.03 -0.49 46.27
C SER A 71 59.77 -0.22 45.47
N TYR A 72 59.58 1.05 45.10
CA TYR A 72 58.59 1.48 44.13
C TYR A 72 59.25 1.64 42.77
N ASN A 73 58.53 1.30 41.69
CA ASN A 73 58.96 1.73 40.36
C ASN A 73 58.84 3.26 40.23
N LEU A 74 59.58 3.89 39.31
CA LEU A 74 59.63 5.35 39.11
C LEU A 74 58.24 5.96 38.90
N LEU A 75 57.33 5.23 38.28
CA LEU A 75 55.94 5.65 38.01
C LEU A 75 54.96 5.28 39.15
N LYS A 76 55.44 4.72 40.26
CA LYS A 76 54.62 4.24 41.40
C LYS A 76 53.50 3.27 40.98
N GLU A 77 53.65 2.60 39.84
CA GLU A 77 52.64 1.65 39.37
C GLU A 77 52.75 0.28 40.05
N GLU A 78 53.94 -0.06 40.52
CA GLU A 78 54.22 -1.35 41.13
C GLU A 78 55.20 -1.16 42.28
N PHE A 79 55.03 -1.94 43.33
CA PHE A 79 55.95 -1.97 44.46
C PHE A 79 56.22 -3.40 44.92
N ILE A 80 57.38 -3.58 45.55
CA ILE A 80 57.74 -4.79 46.29
C ILE A 80 58.20 -4.32 47.66
N SER A 81 57.55 -4.82 48.71
CA SER A 81 57.97 -4.63 50.10
C SER A 81 58.31 -5.97 50.72
N LEU A 82 59.35 -6.02 51.54
CA LEU A 82 59.75 -7.19 52.31
C LEU A 82 60.06 -6.73 53.73
N GLU A 83 59.28 -7.20 54.70
CA GLU A 83 59.41 -6.78 56.10
C GLU A 83 59.55 -7.97 57.03
N THR A 84 60.31 -7.84 58.11
CA THR A 84 60.36 -8.86 59.16
C THR A 84 59.12 -8.76 60.05
N ILE A 85 58.39 -9.87 60.20
CA ILE A 85 57.19 -9.95 61.03
C ILE A 85 57.39 -10.92 62.21
N PRO A 86 56.67 -10.75 63.33
CA PRO A 86 56.64 -11.74 64.40
C PRO A 86 56.04 -13.08 63.92
N PRO A 87 56.34 -14.21 64.61
CA PRO A 87 55.77 -15.51 64.27
C PRO A 87 54.24 -15.45 64.33
N GLY A 88 53.59 -15.80 63.22
CA GLY A 88 52.14 -15.68 63.06
C GLY A 88 51.56 -16.69 62.06
N PRO A 89 50.25 -16.64 61.80
CA PRO A 89 49.60 -17.48 60.79
C PRO A 89 50.17 -17.21 59.38
N LYS A 90 50.12 -18.22 58.51
CA LYS A 90 50.51 -18.04 57.10
C LYS A 90 49.57 -17.06 56.41
N ILE A 91 50.12 -15.97 55.88
CA ILE A 91 49.44 -14.99 55.04
C ILE A 91 49.68 -15.38 53.58
N ASP A 92 48.62 -15.56 52.80
CA ASP A 92 48.64 -15.68 51.32
C ASP A 92 47.31 -15.14 50.81
N VAL A 93 47.20 -13.81 50.77
CA VAL A 93 45.95 -13.10 50.44
C VAL A 93 46.23 -12.05 49.38
N ILE A 94 45.25 -11.82 48.50
CA ILE A 94 45.24 -10.71 47.55
C ILE A 94 44.06 -9.81 47.89
N GLU A 95 44.32 -8.55 48.17
CA GLU A 95 43.30 -7.57 48.54
C GLU A 95 43.62 -6.17 48.00
N ASP A 96 42.62 -5.30 47.97
CA ASP A 96 42.79 -3.91 47.57
C ASP A 96 43.17 -3.07 48.80
N SER A 97 44.28 -2.33 48.72
CA SER A 97 44.82 -1.55 49.84
C SER A 97 45.32 -0.19 49.38
N LYS A 98 45.15 0.83 50.24
CA LYS A 98 45.63 2.19 49.99
C LYS A 98 47.02 2.35 50.58
N ARG A 99 47.97 2.83 49.77
CA ARG A 99 49.32 3.16 50.23
C ARG A 99 49.59 4.65 49.99
N ALA A 100 50.07 5.33 51.02
CA ALA A 100 50.60 6.67 50.88
C ALA A 100 52.05 6.55 50.37
N VAL A 101 52.32 7.09 49.18
CA VAL A 101 53.65 7.06 48.56
C VAL A 101 54.05 8.49 48.23
N GLU A 102 54.88 9.07 49.11
CA GLU A 102 55.19 10.50 49.16
C GLU A 102 53.92 11.32 49.51
N ASP A 103 53.50 12.27 48.66
CA ASP A 103 52.35 13.16 48.88
C ASP A 103 51.03 12.65 48.26
N GLU A 104 51.00 11.43 47.70
CA GLU A 104 49.82 10.87 47.04
C GLU A 104 49.35 9.56 47.68
N ILE A 105 48.02 9.39 47.79
CA ILE A 105 47.38 8.14 48.20
C ILE A 105 47.02 7.37 46.92
N VAL A 106 47.68 6.23 46.72
CA VAL A 106 47.45 5.36 45.55
C VAL A 106 46.78 4.06 46.02
N GLU A 107 45.75 3.63 45.29
CA GLU A 107 45.11 2.34 45.49
C GLU A 107 45.87 1.24 44.75
N TYR A 108 46.20 0.17 45.46
CA TYR A 108 46.92 -0.99 44.94
C TYR A 108 46.11 -2.25 45.14
N ARG A 109 46.18 -3.15 44.15
CA ARG A 109 45.92 -4.58 44.34
C ARG A 109 47.19 -5.18 44.93
N VAL A 110 47.15 -5.64 46.18
CA VAL A 110 48.32 -6.11 46.93
C VAL A 110 48.21 -7.60 47.18
N LEU A 111 49.26 -8.34 46.83
CA LEU A 111 49.47 -9.71 47.26
C LEU A 111 50.38 -9.68 48.49
N SER A 112 49.89 -10.21 49.60
CA SER A 112 50.66 -10.35 50.85
C SER A 112 50.94 -11.83 51.12
N TYR A 113 52.22 -12.18 51.24
CA TYR A 113 52.69 -13.56 51.42
C TYR A 113 53.73 -13.66 52.55
N SER A 114 53.46 -14.47 53.56
CA SER A 114 54.41 -14.72 54.65
C SER A 114 55.21 -16.00 54.43
N PHE A 115 56.52 -15.96 54.68
CA PHE A 115 57.38 -17.14 54.64
C PHE A 115 58.45 -17.11 55.75
N ASN A 116 59.03 -18.27 56.05
CA ASN A 116 60.09 -18.42 57.05
C ASN A 116 61.42 -18.72 56.33
N GLN A 117 62.47 -17.99 56.72
CA GLN A 117 63.83 -18.21 56.27
C GLN A 117 64.79 -18.00 57.44
N ASP A 118 65.65 -18.99 57.71
CA ASP A 118 66.65 -18.96 58.78
C ASP A 118 66.10 -18.62 60.18
N GLY A 119 64.87 -19.08 60.48
CA GLY A 119 64.22 -18.89 61.78
C GLY A 119 63.55 -17.53 61.98
N LYS A 120 63.60 -16.64 60.98
CA LYS A 120 62.88 -15.36 60.95
C LYS A 120 61.71 -15.42 59.97
N TYR A 121 60.62 -14.74 60.31
CA TYR A 121 59.45 -14.63 59.46
C TYR A 121 59.48 -13.33 58.67
N TYR A 122 59.17 -13.42 57.39
CA TYR A 122 59.14 -12.28 56.47
C TYR A 122 57.77 -12.17 55.82
N LEU A 123 57.30 -10.95 55.63
CA LEU A 123 56.13 -10.60 54.84
C LEU A 123 56.59 -9.98 53.53
N LEU A 124 56.31 -10.67 52.43
CA LEU A 124 56.49 -10.15 51.08
C LEU A 124 55.16 -9.56 50.62
N GLU A 125 55.16 -8.27 50.32
CA GLU A 125 54.05 -7.60 49.67
C GLU A 125 54.43 -7.19 48.26
N ILE A 126 53.58 -7.51 47.29
CA ILE A 126 53.73 -7.08 45.90
C ILE A 126 52.45 -6.37 45.52
N GLY A 127 52.54 -5.08 45.20
CA GLY A 127 51.39 -4.28 44.80
C GLY A 127 51.44 -3.83 43.36
N ARG A 128 50.28 -3.72 42.73
CA ARG A 128 50.09 -3.06 41.44
C ARG A 128 48.96 -2.04 41.52
N SER A 129 49.20 -0.82 41.06
CA SER A 129 48.25 0.29 41.11
C SER A 129 47.01 -0.01 40.28
N THR A 130 45.84 0.16 40.87
CA THR A 130 44.54 -0.01 40.19
C THR A 130 44.30 1.09 39.14
N GLY A 131 44.92 2.26 39.29
CA GLY A 131 44.85 3.36 38.32
C GLY A 131 45.44 3.01 36.95
N SER A 132 46.61 2.34 36.94
CA SER A 132 47.27 1.87 35.70
C SER A 132 46.47 0.79 34.95
N ILE A 133 45.61 0.06 35.67
CA ILE A 133 44.72 -0.96 35.11
C ILE A 133 43.53 -0.28 34.40
N GLY A 134 43.00 0.81 34.96
CA GLY A 134 41.82 1.52 34.46
C GLY A 134 42.00 2.21 33.09
N GLU A 135 43.18 2.77 32.80
CA GLU A 135 43.44 3.43 31.50
C GLU A 135 43.46 2.43 30.34
N THR A 136 44.10 1.29 30.55
CA THR A 136 44.14 0.19 29.57
C THR A 136 42.73 -0.37 29.34
N GLU A 137 41.95 -0.56 30.41
CA GLU A 137 40.55 -1.00 30.34
C GLU A 137 39.68 -0.03 29.54
N ARG A 138 39.84 1.28 29.75
CA ARG A 138 39.08 2.32 29.04
C ARG A 138 39.33 2.30 27.54
N ASN A 139 40.58 2.11 27.13
CA ASN A 139 40.94 2.02 25.72
C ASN A 139 40.35 0.76 25.06
N PHE A 140 40.47 -0.41 25.71
CA PHE A 140 39.84 -1.64 25.21
C PHE A 140 38.33 -1.53 25.07
N ARG A 141 37.67 -0.90 26.06
CA ARG A 141 36.22 -0.64 26.00
C ARG A 141 35.84 0.25 24.82
N ASN A 142 36.58 1.33 24.58
CA ASN A 142 36.33 2.22 23.45
C ASN A 142 36.52 1.49 22.10
N TYR A 143 37.60 0.71 21.95
CA TYR A 143 37.80 -0.09 20.73
C TYR A 143 36.69 -1.12 20.53
N ALA A 144 36.28 -1.83 21.57
CA ALA A 144 35.16 -2.76 21.51
C ALA A 144 33.86 -2.07 21.09
N PHE A 145 33.60 -0.86 21.60
CA PHE A 145 32.44 -0.06 21.23
C PHE A 145 32.46 0.37 19.76
N TYR A 146 33.61 0.84 19.24
CA TYR A 146 33.73 1.20 17.82
C TYR A 146 33.56 0.00 16.90
N ILE A 147 34.15 -1.14 17.24
CA ILE A 147 33.99 -2.40 16.49
C ILE A 147 32.52 -2.81 16.47
N LEU A 148 31.82 -2.70 17.60
CA LEU A 148 30.39 -3.00 17.69
C LEU A 148 29.56 -2.08 16.77
N LEU A 149 29.82 -0.77 16.79
CA LEU A 149 29.12 0.18 15.93
C LEU A 149 29.32 -0.14 14.45
N ILE A 150 30.56 -0.43 14.04
CA ILE A 150 30.88 -0.79 12.66
C ILE A 150 30.17 -2.10 12.27
N ALA A 151 30.20 -3.12 13.13
CA ALA A 151 29.53 -4.39 12.88
C ALA A 151 28.01 -4.20 12.70
N ILE A 152 27.38 -3.36 13.53
CA ILE A 152 25.95 -3.05 13.42
C ILE A 152 25.66 -2.27 12.13
N ALA A 153 26.46 -1.28 11.77
CA ALA A 153 26.27 -0.53 10.52
C ALA A 153 26.37 -1.46 9.30
N LEU A 154 27.41 -2.29 9.24
CA LEU A 154 27.67 -3.19 8.11
C LEU A 154 26.59 -4.25 7.96
N THR A 155 26.19 -4.89 9.07
CA THR A 155 25.09 -5.83 9.06
C THR A 155 23.76 -5.15 8.71
N THR A 156 23.56 -3.85 9.01
CA THR A 156 22.30 -3.15 8.72
C THR A 156 22.20 -2.91 7.22
N LEU A 157 23.31 -2.50 6.63
CA LEU A 157 23.45 -2.35 5.18
C LEU A 157 23.23 -3.68 4.45
N ALA A 158 23.82 -4.76 4.96
CA ALA A 158 23.63 -6.11 4.39
C ALA A 158 22.16 -6.54 4.41
N ASP A 159 21.46 -6.37 5.54
CA ASP A 159 20.04 -6.69 5.65
C ASP A 159 19.19 -5.87 4.67
N LEU A 160 19.45 -4.56 4.56
CA LEU A 160 18.73 -3.68 3.65
C LEU A 160 18.92 -4.10 2.19
N ALA A 161 20.14 -4.48 1.81
CA ALA A 161 20.44 -4.98 0.47
C ALA A 161 19.76 -6.34 0.21
N PHE A 162 19.92 -7.29 1.13
CA PHE A 162 19.33 -8.62 1.03
C PHE A 162 17.80 -8.56 0.90
N PHE A 163 17.15 -7.72 1.71
CA PHE A 163 15.69 -7.61 1.71
C PHE A 163 15.16 -6.94 0.44
N ARG A 164 15.89 -5.97 -0.11
CA ARG A 164 15.56 -5.37 -1.42
C ARG A 164 15.64 -6.40 -2.54
N TYR A 165 16.71 -7.19 -2.57
CA TYR A 165 16.90 -8.27 -3.54
C TYR A 165 15.79 -9.33 -3.43
N LEU A 166 15.49 -9.78 -2.20
CA LEU A 166 14.50 -10.84 -1.97
C LEU A 166 13.07 -10.40 -2.29
N LEU A 167 12.70 -9.14 -2.07
CA LEU A 167 11.34 -8.64 -2.35
C LEU A 167 11.15 -8.00 -3.74
N GLU A 168 12.20 -7.82 -4.52
CA GLU A 168 12.06 -7.25 -5.86
C GLU A 168 11.10 -8.06 -6.75
N PRO A 169 11.16 -9.41 -6.81
CA PRO A 169 10.21 -10.20 -7.59
C PRO A 169 8.76 -9.99 -7.13
N PHE A 170 8.53 -9.91 -5.82
CA PHE A 170 7.20 -9.65 -5.26
C PHE A 170 6.63 -8.30 -5.70
N TYR A 171 7.42 -7.22 -5.63
CA TYR A 171 6.97 -5.91 -6.09
C TYR A 171 6.80 -5.84 -7.60
N THR A 172 7.53 -6.66 -8.35
CA THR A 172 7.36 -6.83 -9.80
C THR A 172 6.03 -7.50 -10.11
N ILE A 173 5.69 -8.60 -9.41
CA ILE A 173 4.38 -9.25 -9.49
C ILE A 173 3.27 -8.24 -9.17
N ILE A 174 3.36 -7.49 -8.08
CA ILE A 174 2.30 -6.50 -7.74
C ILE A 174 2.15 -5.43 -8.83
N ARG A 175 3.25 -4.85 -9.29
CA ARG A 175 3.19 -3.75 -10.27
C ARG A 175 2.73 -4.22 -11.65
N GLN A 176 3.18 -5.38 -12.10
CA GLN A 176 2.86 -5.90 -13.43
C GLN A 176 1.55 -6.71 -13.47
N ARG A 177 1.20 -7.42 -12.40
CA ARG A 177 0.05 -8.35 -12.36
C ARG A 177 -1.17 -7.80 -11.65
N LEU A 178 -1.03 -7.07 -10.55
CA LEU A 178 -2.17 -6.69 -9.72
C LEU A 178 -2.62 -5.25 -9.95
N LYS A 179 -1.67 -4.33 -10.19
CA LYS A 179 -2.00 -2.90 -10.34
C LYS A 179 -2.67 -2.59 -11.69
N ASN A 180 -2.37 -3.35 -12.73
CA ASN A 180 -2.81 -3.09 -14.11
C ASN A 180 -3.80 -4.13 -14.67
N ALA A 181 -4.04 -5.26 -13.99
CA ALA A 181 -4.92 -6.32 -14.51
C ALA A 181 -6.40 -6.09 -14.15
N HIS A 182 -6.93 -4.92 -14.47
CA HIS A 182 -8.37 -4.65 -14.32
C HIS A 182 -9.16 -5.32 -15.47
N HIS A 183 -8.48 -5.73 -16.55
CA HIS A 183 -9.05 -6.50 -17.64
C HIS A 183 -8.25 -7.77 -17.96
N PRO A 184 -8.91 -8.90 -18.29
CA PRO A 184 -8.22 -10.13 -18.69
C PRO A 184 -7.36 -10.01 -19.93
N ALA A 185 -7.77 -9.15 -20.87
CA ALA A 185 -7.01 -8.92 -22.09
C ALA A 185 -5.68 -8.19 -21.87
N ALA A 186 -5.53 -7.45 -20.77
CA ALA A 186 -4.31 -6.72 -20.43
C ALA A 186 -3.30 -7.55 -19.62
N PHE A 187 -3.66 -8.79 -19.26
CA PHE A 187 -2.82 -9.65 -18.42
C PHE A 187 -1.70 -10.28 -19.24
N ASN A 188 -0.47 -10.21 -18.71
CA ASN A 188 0.72 -10.52 -19.52
C ASN A 188 1.05 -12.02 -19.71
N PHE A 189 0.62 -13.02 -18.96
CA PHE A 189 1.03 -14.46 -19.09
C PHE A 189 2.52 -14.88 -19.17
N ALA A 190 3.49 -14.03 -19.55
CA ALA A 190 4.90 -14.44 -19.63
C ALA A 190 5.45 -14.72 -18.23
N PRO A 191 6.26 -15.76 -18.01
CA PRO A 191 6.76 -16.09 -16.67
C PRO A 191 7.67 -14.97 -16.15
N ILE A 192 7.54 -14.63 -14.87
CA ILE A 192 8.45 -13.68 -14.22
C ILE A 192 9.73 -14.41 -13.84
N PRO A 193 10.92 -13.91 -14.23
CA PRO A 193 12.17 -14.52 -13.83
C PRO A 193 12.36 -14.34 -12.32
N THR A 194 12.28 -15.44 -11.57
CA THR A 194 12.52 -15.49 -10.13
C THR A 194 13.25 -16.78 -9.79
N ASN A 195 14.16 -16.72 -8.82
CA ASN A 195 14.87 -17.88 -8.29
C ASN A 195 14.26 -18.36 -6.96
N THR A 196 13.08 -17.85 -6.59
CA THR A 196 12.37 -18.21 -5.36
C THR A 196 11.10 -18.98 -5.72
N ASP A 197 10.98 -20.21 -5.22
CA ASP A 197 9.86 -21.10 -5.52
C ASP A 197 8.50 -20.52 -5.09
N ASP A 198 8.42 -19.87 -3.94
CA ASP A 198 7.16 -19.24 -3.47
C ASP A 198 6.62 -18.19 -4.45
N PHE A 199 7.51 -17.40 -5.07
CA PHE A 199 7.11 -16.41 -6.07
C PHE A 199 6.76 -17.04 -7.41
N ARG A 200 7.41 -18.16 -7.76
CA ARG A 200 7.05 -18.95 -8.95
C ARG A 200 5.66 -19.56 -8.80
N TYR A 201 5.38 -20.17 -7.64
CA TYR A 201 4.07 -20.73 -7.31
C TYR A 201 2.97 -19.65 -7.30
N LEU A 202 3.25 -18.47 -6.74
CA LEU A 202 2.31 -17.34 -6.77
C LEU A 202 2.02 -16.88 -8.20
N ASP A 203 3.05 -16.72 -9.04
CA ASP A 203 2.88 -16.33 -10.46
C ASP A 203 2.10 -17.40 -11.25
N GLU A 204 2.41 -18.69 -11.06
CA GLU A 204 1.66 -19.81 -11.64
C GLU A 204 0.17 -19.77 -11.23
N SER A 205 -0.10 -19.64 -9.93
CA SER A 205 -1.47 -19.56 -9.39
C SER A 205 -2.24 -18.36 -9.97
N LEU A 206 -1.59 -17.20 -10.09
CA LEU A 206 -2.20 -16.02 -10.70
C LEU A 206 -2.47 -16.22 -12.19
N ARG A 207 -1.57 -16.88 -12.93
CA ARG A 207 -1.76 -17.20 -14.35
C ARG A 207 -2.92 -18.16 -14.57
N GLU A 208 -3.06 -19.19 -13.73
CA GLU A 208 -4.16 -20.15 -13.81
C GLU A 208 -5.51 -19.49 -13.50
N MET A 209 -5.56 -18.68 -12.43
CA MET A 209 -6.76 -17.90 -12.09
C MET A 209 -7.14 -16.97 -13.23
N MET A 210 -6.18 -16.25 -13.81
CA MET A 210 -6.46 -15.32 -14.91
C MET A 210 -6.91 -16.02 -16.18
N THR A 211 -6.35 -17.19 -16.47
CA THR A 211 -6.79 -18.04 -17.60
C THR A 211 -8.25 -18.44 -17.42
N THR A 212 -8.64 -18.84 -16.21
CA THR A 212 -10.02 -19.19 -15.87
C THR A 212 -10.95 -17.99 -16.02
N ILE A 213 -10.54 -16.81 -15.54
CA ILE A 213 -11.30 -15.56 -15.69
C ILE A 213 -11.48 -15.23 -17.18
N GLN A 214 -10.40 -15.23 -17.97
CA GLN A 214 -10.46 -14.93 -19.41
C GLN A 214 -11.35 -15.90 -20.17
N ALA A 215 -11.31 -17.20 -19.83
CA ALA A 215 -12.19 -18.21 -20.42
C ALA A 215 -13.67 -17.92 -20.10
N SER A 216 -13.99 -17.56 -18.86
CA SER A 216 -15.35 -17.17 -18.45
C SER A 216 -15.83 -15.92 -19.18
N PHE A 217 -15.01 -14.86 -19.26
CA PHE A 217 -15.34 -13.65 -20.03
C PHE A 217 -15.57 -13.96 -21.52
N THR A 218 -14.76 -14.82 -22.12
CA THR A 218 -14.92 -15.19 -23.54
C THR A 218 -16.22 -15.95 -23.76
N LYS A 219 -16.58 -16.88 -22.86
CA LYS A 219 -17.85 -17.60 -22.90
C LYS A 219 -19.03 -16.67 -22.75
N GLU A 220 -18.95 -15.72 -21.81
CA GLU A 220 -20.00 -14.72 -21.60
C GLU A 220 -20.19 -13.84 -22.84
N ARG A 221 -19.10 -13.33 -23.43
CA ARG A 221 -19.15 -12.56 -24.68
C ARG A 221 -19.82 -13.33 -25.81
N LYS A 222 -19.45 -14.60 -26.00
CA LYS A 222 -20.05 -15.48 -27.01
C LYS A 222 -21.54 -15.70 -26.73
N PHE A 223 -21.92 -15.99 -25.49
CA PHE A 223 -23.32 -16.18 -25.10
C PHE A 223 -24.17 -14.94 -25.39
N ILE A 224 -23.67 -13.74 -25.07
CA ILE A 224 -24.39 -12.48 -25.34
C ILE A 224 -24.57 -12.26 -26.85
N ALA A 225 -23.54 -12.55 -27.66
CA ALA A 225 -23.61 -12.44 -29.11
C ALA A 225 -24.63 -13.43 -29.70
N ASP A 226 -24.54 -14.71 -29.30
CA ASP A 226 -25.44 -15.77 -29.76
C ASP A 226 -26.89 -15.46 -29.34
N ALA A 227 -27.12 -15.09 -28.07
CA ALA A 227 -28.43 -14.67 -27.57
C ALA A 227 -28.99 -13.44 -28.30
N SER A 228 -28.13 -12.49 -28.71
CA SER A 228 -28.56 -11.33 -29.51
C SER A 228 -29.17 -11.77 -30.83
N HIS A 229 -28.48 -12.65 -31.56
CA HIS A 229 -28.94 -13.11 -32.87
C HIS A 229 -30.18 -14.00 -32.77
N GLU A 230 -30.19 -14.96 -31.84
CA GLU A 230 -31.28 -15.91 -31.66
C GLU A 230 -32.57 -15.25 -31.15
N LEU A 231 -32.49 -14.15 -30.39
CA LEU A 231 -33.68 -13.42 -29.91
C LEU A 231 -34.17 -12.35 -30.90
N LEU A 232 -33.28 -11.63 -31.58
CA LEU A 232 -33.68 -10.54 -32.48
C LEU A 232 -34.28 -11.04 -33.79
N THR A 233 -33.80 -12.16 -34.32
CA THR A 233 -34.28 -12.75 -35.59
C THR A 233 -35.77 -13.12 -35.55
N PRO A 234 -36.27 -13.91 -34.58
CA PRO A 234 -37.70 -14.23 -34.50
C PRO A 234 -38.56 -13.00 -34.23
N LEU A 235 -38.08 -12.01 -33.48
CA LEU A 235 -38.81 -10.75 -33.26
C LEU A 235 -38.93 -9.93 -34.54
N ALA A 236 -37.88 -9.86 -35.36
CA ALA A 236 -37.94 -9.21 -36.66
C ALA A 236 -38.94 -9.90 -37.60
N ALA A 237 -38.98 -11.24 -37.59
CA ALA A 237 -39.98 -12.00 -38.35
C ALA A 237 -41.41 -11.74 -37.87
N LEU A 238 -41.64 -11.63 -36.55
CA LEU A 238 -42.95 -11.26 -36.00
C LEU A 238 -43.35 -9.83 -36.39
N GLN A 239 -42.43 -8.86 -36.33
CA GLN A 239 -42.69 -7.49 -36.78
C GLN A 239 -43.09 -7.45 -38.24
N TYR A 240 -42.33 -8.11 -39.11
CA TYR A 240 -42.66 -8.18 -40.54
C TYR A 240 -44.05 -8.78 -40.79
N ARG A 241 -44.44 -9.82 -40.05
CA ARG A 241 -45.79 -10.40 -40.15
C ARG A 241 -46.86 -9.42 -39.74
N PHE A 242 -46.68 -8.70 -38.64
CA PHE A 242 -47.65 -7.69 -38.22
C PHE A 242 -47.70 -6.51 -39.19
N ASP A 243 -46.57 -6.05 -39.71
CA ASP A 243 -46.51 -4.98 -40.72
C ASP A 243 -47.30 -5.37 -41.98
N ASN A 244 -47.15 -6.62 -42.45
CA ASN A 244 -47.94 -7.13 -43.58
C ASN A 244 -49.44 -7.22 -43.25
N MET A 245 -49.80 -7.66 -42.04
CA MET A 245 -51.21 -7.69 -41.63
C MET A 245 -51.80 -6.28 -41.59
N LEU A 246 -51.04 -5.24 -41.21
CA LEU A 246 -51.54 -3.86 -41.23
C LEU A 246 -51.81 -3.32 -42.64
N THR A 247 -51.21 -3.92 -43.67
CA THR A 247 -51.46 -3.57 -45.08
C THR A 247 -52.62 -4.33 -45.70
N ASP A 248 -53.21 -5.30 -44.99
CA ASP A 248 -54.31 -6.12 -45.49
C ASP A 248 -55.67 -5.43 -45.28
N GLU A 249 -56.23 -4.87 -46.36
CA GLU A 249 -57.53 -4.17 -46.36
C GLU A 249 -58.72 -5.11 -46.10
N SER A 250 -58.53 -6.43 -46.11
CA SER A 250 -59.59 -7.42 -45.85
C SER A 250 -59.86 -7.67 -44.37
N LEU A 251 -59.00 -7.16 -43.47
CA LEU A 251 -59.15 -7.32 -42.03
C LEU A 251 -60.27 -6.44 -41.46
N SER A 252 -61.04 -6.99 -40.53
CA SER A 252 -62.00 -6.19 -39.76
C SER A 252 -61.29 -5.17 -38.87
N ASN A 253 -61.94 -4.03 -38.60
CA ASN A 253 -61.41 -2.98 -37.72
C ASN A 253 -61.03 -3.50 -36.32
N GLU A 254 -61.78 -4.46 -35.77
CA GLU A 254 -61.47 -5.07 -34.48
C GLU A 254 -60.16 -5.89 -34.53
N ASN A 255 -59.96 -6.66 -35.61
CA ASN A 255 -58.73 -7.43 -35.80
C ASN A 255 -57.53 -6.53 -36.07
N LEU A 256 -57.72 -5.43 -36.82
CA LEU A 256 -56.68 -4.42 -37.06
C LEU A 256 -56.18 -3.81 -35.74
N LEU A 257 -57.10 -3.45 -34.83
CA LEU A 257 -56.74 -2.96 -33.49
C LEU A 257 -55.92 -3.98 -32.69
N ARG A 258 -56.30 -5.27 -32.72
CA ARG A 258 -55.53 -6.34 -32.07
C ARG A 258 -54.14 -6.54 -32.67
N VAL A 259 -54.00 -6.37 -33.99
CA VAL A 259 -52.70 -6.40 -34.67
C VAL A 259 -51.83 -5.23 -34.22
N VAL A 260 -52.37 -4.01 -34.15
CA VAL A 260 -51.65 -2.83 -33.63
C VAL A 260 -51.19 -3.05 -32.19
N GLU A 261 -52.04 -3.58 -31.31
CA GLU A 261 -51.66 -3.91 -29.92
C GLU A 261 -50.56 -4.98 -29.84
N SER A 262 -50.64 -6.00 -30.70
CA SER A 262 -49.63 -7.06 -30.79
C SER A 262 -48.30 -6.53 -31.31
N GLN A 263 -48.33 -5.67 -32.33
CA GLN A 263 -47.15 -5.00 -32.88
C GLN A 263 -46.48 -4.11 -31.84
N ARG A 264 -47.26 -3.32 -31.06
CA ARG A 264 -46.75 -2.55 -29.92
C ARG A 264 -46.07 -3.44 -28.88
N THR A 265 -46.66 -4.60 -28.59
CA THR A 265 -46.10 -5.58 -27.64
C THR A 265 -44.77 -6.17 -28.14
N VAL A 266 -44.68 -6.52 -29.43
CA VAL A 266 -43.42 -7.03 -30.01
C VAL A 266 -42.36 -5.93 -30.10
N HIS A 267 -42.74 -4.71 -30.45
CA HIS A 267 -41.84 -3.57 -30.41
C HIS A 267 -41.27 -3.35 -29.00
N ARG A 268 -42.14 -3.40 -27.98
CA ARG A 268 -41.78 -3.36 -26.57
C ARG A 268 -40.76 -4.45 -26.21
N LEU A 269 -41.03 -5.71 -26.55
CA LEU A 269 -40.12 -6.82 -26.27
C LEU A 269 -38.76 -6.62 -26.95
N ARG A 270 -38.76 -6.17 -28.21
CA ARG A 270 -37.54 -5.86 -28.96
C ARG A 270 -36.71 -4.79 -28.27
N THR A 271 -37.32 -3.71 -27.79
CA THR A 271 -36.63 -2.64 -27.07
C THR A 271 -36.03 -3.14 -25.77
N ILE A 272 -36.79 -3.90 -24.97
CA ILE A 272 -36.28 -4.48 -23.70
C ILE A 272 -35.07 -5.39 -23.97
N ILE A 273 -35.17 -6.30 -24.94
CA ILE A 273 -34.09 -7.23 -25.28
C ILE A 273 -32.86 -6.47 -25.79
N LYS A 274 -33.02 -5.50 -26.69
CA LYS A 274 -31.92 -4.66 -27.16
C LYS A 274 -31.23 -3.93 -26.01
N SER A 275 -32.00 -3.33 -25.10
CA SER A 275 -31.48 -2.63 -23.93
C SER A 275 -30.68 -3.55 -23.00
N LEU A 276 -31.20 -4.75 -22.69
CA LEU A 276 -30.49 -5.73 -21.86
C LEU A 276 -29.20 -6.22 -22.51
N LEU A 277 -29.24 -6.54 -23.80
CA LEU A 277 -28.06 -6.95 -24.56
C LEU A 277 -27.03 -5.82 -24.64
N MET A 278 -27.48 -4.57 -24.78
CA MET A 278 -26.60 -3.40 -24.78
C MET A 278 -25.88 -3.24 -23.44
N ILE A 279 -26.62 -3.27 -22.32
CA ILE A 279 -26.03 -3.22 -20.97
C ILE A 279 -25.00 -4.36 -20.81
N SER A 280 -25.38 -5.58 -21.18
CA SER A 280 -24.52 -6.75 -21.06
C SER A 280 -23.25 -6.66 -21.92
N LYS A 281 -23.35 -6.10 -23.14
CA LYS A 281 -22.19 -5.80 -24.00
C LYS A 281 -21.28 -4.72 -23.41
N ILE A 282 -21.84 -3.71 -22.74
CA ILE A 282 -21.06 -2.66 -22.07
C ILE A 282 -20.32 -3.25 -20.86
N GLU A 283 -21.01 -4.02 -20.02
CA GLU A 283 -20.43 -4.67 -18.82
C GLU A 283 -19.30 -5.65 -19.18
N ASN A 284 -19.34 -6.21 -20.38
CA ASN A 284 -18.32 -7.12 -20.92
C ASN A 284 -17.24 -6.43 -21.79
N ASP A 285 -17.15 -5.09 -21.76
CA ASP A 285 -16.19 -4.27 -22.51
C ASP A 285 -16.11 -4.63 -24.00
N GLN A 286 -17.27 -4.90 -24.62
CA GLN A 286 -17.33 -5.29 -26.03
C GLN A 286 -17.30 -4.09 -26.99
N PHE A 287 -17.25 -2.86 -26.47
CA PHE A 287 -17.23 -1.63 -27.24
C PHE A 287 -15.82 -1.04 -27.30
N VAL A 288 -15.36 -0.75 -28.52
CA VAL A 288 -14.06 -0.10 -28.74
C VAL A 288 -14.16 1.38 -28.35
N ARG A 289 -13.12 1.89 -27.68
CA ARG A 289 -13.01 3.25 -27.17
C ARG A 289 -11.75 3.93 -27.72
N THR A 290 -11.82 4.43 -28.94
CA THR A 290 -10.68 5.04 -29.64
C THR A 290 -10.99 6.41 -30.21
N GLU A 291 -12.22 6.91 -29.99
CA GLU A 291 -12.70 8.14 -30.59
C GLU A 291 -12.48 9.33 -29.66
N THR A 292 -12.37 10.52 -30.26
CA THR A 292 -12.43 11.81 -29.57
C THR A 292 -13.66 12.54 -30.06
N VAL A 293 -14.53 12.99 -29.16
CA VAL A 293 -15.84 13.55 -29.51
C VAL A 293 -16.07 14.88 -28.80
N SER A 294 -16.44 15.90 -29.58
CA SER A 294 -16.92 17.19 -29.07
C SER A 294 -18.32 17.02 -28.46
N LEU A 295 -18.48 17.44 -27.19
CA LEU A 295 -19.78 17.41 -26.51
C LEU A 295 -20.78 18.37 -27.15
N SER A 296 -20.35 19.56 -27.61
CA SER A 296 -21.25 20.51 -28.27
C SER A 296 -21.88 19.90 -29.52
N GLN A 297 -21.07 19.30 -30.41
CA GLN A 297 -21.55 18.64 -31.62
C GLN A 297 -22.52 17.50 -31.29
N LEU A 298 -22.17 16.67 -30.31
CA LEU A 298 -22.99 15.51 -29.94
C LEU A 298 -24.34 15.94 -29.35
N VAL A 299 -24.37 17.00 -28.53
CA VAL A 299 -25.62 17.56 -27.99
C VAL A 299 -26.48 18.16 -29.10
N SER A 300 -25.89 18.85 -30.07
CA SER A 300 -26.62 19.39 -31.23
C SER A 300 -27.27 18.28 -32.04
N GLU A 301 -26.54 17.21 -32.35
CA GLU A 301 -27.08 16.05 -33.09
C GLU A 301 -28.24 15.38 -32.34
N VAL A 302 -28.11 15.16 -31.03
CA VAL A 302 -29.20 14.59 -30.21
C VAL A 302 -30.42 15.52 -30.18
N SER A 303 -30.19 16.83 -30.16
CA SER A 303 -31.26 17.84 -30.18
C SER A 303 -32.02 17.80 -31.52
N GLU A 304 -31.30 17.66 -32.63
CA GLU A 304 -31.89 17.52 -33.97
C GLU A 304 -32.75 16.25 -34.08
N GLU A 305 -32.28 15.11 -33.57
CA GLU A 305 -33.06 13.85 -33.60
C GLU A 305 -34.35 13.94 -32.77
N LEU A 306 -34.37 14.76 -31.72
CA LEU A 306 -35.52 14.93 -30.82
C LEU A 306 -36.44 16.11 -31.20
N GLN A 307 -36.12 16.84 -32.27
CA GLN A 307 -36.83 18.06 -32.66
C GLN A 307 -38.32 17.83 -32.94
N ASP A 308 -38.68 16.72 -33.58
CA ASP A 308 -40.08 16.38 -33.84
C ASP A 308 -40.87 16.19 -32.54
N ARG A 309 -40.25 15.56 -31.53
CA ARG A 309 -40.88 15.32 -30.22
C ARG A 309 -41.05 16.62 -29.43
N LEU A 310 -40.05 17.50 -29.47
CA LEU A 310 -40.12 18.83 -28.88
C LEU A 310 -41.27 19.64 -29.47
N THR A 311 -41.43 19.58 -30.79
CA THR A 311 -42.51 20.30 -31.50
C THR A 311 -43.89 19.75 -31.16
N VAL A 312 -44.05 18.42 -31.09
CA VAL A 312 -45.32 17.78 -30.74
C VAL A 312 -45.75 18.08 -29.30
N GLN A 313 -44.80 18.27 -28.37
CA GLN A 313 -45.08 18.54 -26.96
C GLN A 313 -45.02 20.03 -26.59
N ASP A 314 -44.84 20.92 -27.57
CA ASP A 314 -44.66 22.37 -27.39
C ASP A 314 -43.58 22.71 -26.33
N LEU A 315 -42.40 22.10 -26.48
CA LEU A 315 -41.26 22.30 -25.58
C LEU A 315 -40.14 23.07 -26.26
N THR A 316 -39.44 23.91 -25.49
CA THR A 316 -38.23 24.58 -25.97
C THR A 316 -36.98 23.95 -25.35
N LEU A 317 -36.07 23.46 -26.20
CA LEU A 317 -34.75 23.01 -25.79
C LEU A 317 -33.70 24.09 -26.10
N THR A 318 -32.92 24.47 -25.10
CA THR A 318 -31.78 25.38 -25.25
C THR A 318 -30.51 24.70 -24.75
N HIS A 319 -29.43 24.77 -25.53
CA HIS A 319 -28.13 24.25 -25.14
C HIS A 319 -27.06 25.34 -25.21
N GLU A 320 -26.25 25.45 -24.15
CA GLU A 320 -25.10 26.34 -24.08
C GLU A 320 -23.92 25.62 -23.43
N LEU A 321 -22.94 25.22 -24.25
CA LEU A 321 -21.72 24.54 -23.82
C LEU A 321 -20.54 25.45 -24.14
N LYS A 322 -20.06 26.23 -23.16
CA LYS A 322 -18.94 27.16 -23.32
C LYS A 322 -17.97 27.09 -22.14
N PRO A 323 -16.67 26.81 -22.35
CA PRO A 323 -16.05 26.36 -23.60
C PRO A 323 -16.52 24.96 -24.00
N ASP A 324 -16.35 24.57 -25.27
CA ASP A 324 -16.58 23.19 -25.68
C ASP A 324 -15.56 22.23 -25.04
N PHE A 325 -15.94 20.96 -24.93
CA PHE A 325 -15.13 19.92 -24.30
C PHE A 325 -15.07 18.66 -25.18
N GLU A 326 -13.85 18.16 -25.39
CA GLU A 326 -13.59 16.95 -26.14
C GLU A 326 -13.38 15.77 -25.19
N VAL A 327 -14.22 14.73 -25.33
CA VAL A 327 -14.07 13.47 -24.60
C VAL A 327 -13.15 12.55 -25.40
N VAL A 328 -11.96 12.26 -24.86
CA VAL A 328 -10.98 11.35 -25.48
C VAL A 328 -11.18 9.90 -25.06
N ASN A 329 -10.71 8.94 -25.86
CA ASN A 329 -10.82 7.50 -25.60
C ASN A 329 -12.26 7.06 -25.25
N CYS A 330 -13.22 7.52 -26.03
CA CYS A 330 -14.62 7.20 -25.84
C CYS A 330 -15.19 6.38 -27.00
N ASN A 331 -16.42 5.91 -26.81
CA ASN A 331 -17.25 5.37 -27.88
C ASN A 331 -18.38 6.36 -28.17
N ARG A 332 -18.37 6.96 -29.36
CA ARG A 332 -19.32 8.00 -29.74
C ARG A 332 -20.77 7.55 -29.66
N GLY A 333 -21.08 6.33 -30.14
CA GLY A 333 -22.45 5.79 -30.13
C GLY A 333 -23.01 5.57 -28.73
N LEU A 334 -22.15 5.17 -27.78
CA LEU A 334 -22.57 5.06 -26.37
C LEU A 334 -22.83 6.44 -25.77
N LEU A 335 -21.96 7.43 -25.98
CA LEU A 335 -22.20 8.79 -25.50
C LEU A 335 -23.46 9.40 -26.10
N PHE A 336 -23.71 9.17 -27.40
CA PHE A 336 -24.96 9.55 -28.05
C PHE A 336 -26.16 8.95 -27.32
N THR A 337 -26.13 7.64 -27.06
CA THR A 337 -27.20 6.92 -26.36
C THR A 337 -27.42 7.46 -24.94
N LEU A 338 -26.34 7.82 -24.23
CA LEU A 338 -26.43 8.41 -22.89
C LEU A 338 -27.17 9.75 -22.93
N LEU A 339 -26.74 10.66 -23.81
CA LEU A 339 -27.35 11.99 -23.94
C LEU A 339 -28.78 11.91 -24.45
N PHE A 340 -29.03 11.07 -25.45
CA PHE A 340 -30.36 10.81 -25.99
C PHE A 340 -31.32 10.34 -24.90
N ASN A 341 -30.93 9.38 -24.05
CA ASN A 341 -31.79 8.90 -22.97
C ASN A 341 -32.10 9.99 -21.94
N LEU A 342 -31.12 10.82 -21.57
CA LEU A 342 -31.33 11.89 -20.59
C LEU A 342 -32.21 13.01 -21.14
N ILE A 343 -31.94 13.49 -22.36
CA ILE A 343 -32.72 14.55 -23.00
C ILE A 343 -34.13 14.04 -23.33
N ASN A 344 -34.28 12.82 -23.83
CA ASN A 344 -35.59 12.23 -24.09
C ASN A 344 -36.41 12.03 -22.80
N ASN A 345 -35.77 11.74 -21.65
CA ASN A 345 -36.46 11.73 -20.36
C ASN A 345 -36.88 13.14 -19.93
N ALA A 346 -36.02 14.14 -20.11
CA ALA A 346 -36.31 15.54 -19.83
C ALA A 346 -37.49 16.08 -20.68
N ILE A 347 -37.68 15.56 -21.89
CA ILE A 347 -38.84 15.84 -22.76
C ILE A 347 -40.06 15.08 -22.25
N LYS A 348 -39.96 13.75 -22.12
CA LYS A 348 -41.08 12.87 -21.77
C LYS A 348 -41.78 13.23 -20.46
N TYR A 349 -41.03 13.63 -19.44
CA TYR A 349 -41.55 13.95 -18.11
C TYR A 349 -41.70 15.46 -17.86
N ASN A 350 -41.64 16.27 -18.93
CA ASN A 350 -41.87 17.71 -18.85
C ASN A 350 -43.37 18.05 -18.79
N ARG A 351 -43.64 19.32 -18.56
CA ARG A 351 -44.98 19.93 -18.71
C ARG A 351 -45.09 20.60 -20.08
N GLU A 352 -46.30 20.69 -20.62
CA GLU A 352 -46.62 21.44 -21.84
C GLU A 352 -46.12 22.90 -21.72
N GLY A 353 -45.50 23.44 -22.77
CA GLY A 353 -44.86 24.76 -22.75
C GLY A 353 -43.57 24.83 -21.90
N GLY A 354 -43.07 23.69 -21.42
CA GLY A 354 -41.90 23.57 -20.58
C GLY A 354 -40.57 23.80 -21.31
N LEU A 355 -39.50 23.87 -20.52
CA LEU A 355 -38.15 24.16 -20.99
C LEU A 355 -37.20 23.01 -20.63
N VAL A 356 -36.26 22.73 -21.54
CA VAL A 356 -35.13 21.82 -21.32
C VAL A 356 -33.84 22.60 -21.57
N TYR A 357 -32.95 22.59 -20.59
CA TYR A 357 -31.66 23.28 -20.64
C TYR A 357 -30.52 22.26 -20.63
N VAL A 358 -29.58 22.41 -21.56
CA VAL A 358 -28.32 21.65 -21.57
C VAL A 358 -27.17 22.63 -21.40
N LEU A 359 -26.57 22.67 -20.21
CA LEU A 359 -25.55 23.65 -19.84
C LEU A 359 -24.22 22.95 -19.62
N GLY A 360 -23.18 23.42 -20.30
CA GLY A 360 -21.83 22.89 -20.15
C GLY A 360 -20.87 23.93 -19.56
N ARG A 361 -20.12 23.54 -18.53
CA ARG A 361 -19.13 24.41 -17.87
C ARG A 361 -17.91 23.61 -17.39
N PRO A 362 -16.73 24.26 -17.22
CA PRO A 362 -15.60 23.61 -16.57
C PRO A 362 -15.96 23.20 -15.14
N ALA A 363 -15.57 21.99 -14.73
CA ALA A 363 -15.86 21.51 -13.38
C ALA A 363 -15.05 22.29 -12.32
N LEU A 364 -15.57 22.37 -11.09
CA LEU A 364 -14.93 23.07 -9.96
C LEU A 364 -13.53 22.56 -9.59
N THR A 365 -13.19 21.32 -9.95
CA THR A 365 -11.89 20.70 -9.65
C THR A 365 -11.10 20.41 -10.92
N THR A 366 -11.46 19.35 -11.64
CA THR A 366 -10.82 18.91 -12.89
C THR A 366 -11.85 18.28 -13.80
N GLY A 367 -11.81 18.60 -15.09
CA GLY A 367 -12.71 18.03 -16.10
C GLY A 367 -13.84 18.98 -16.50
N TYR A 368 -14.98 18.42 -16.87
CA TYR A 368 -16.10 19.18 -17.44
C TYR A 368 -17.43 18.72 -16.86
N GLU A 369 -18.31 19.68 -16.59
CA GLU A 369 -19.63 19.42 -16.05
C GLU A 369 -20.69 19.74 -17.12
N LEU A 370 -21.56 18.77 -17.39
CA LEU A 370 -22.70 18.91 -18.29
C LEU A 370 -23.99 18.70 -17.49
N GLU A 371 -24.77 19.76 -17.35
CA GLU A 371 -26.07 19.75 -16.68
C GLU A 371 -27.20 19.66 -17.70
N ILE A 372 -28.10 18.68 -17.54
CA ILE A 372 -29.34 18.54 -18.29
C ILE A 372 -30.49 18.78 -17.32
N ARG A 373 -31.18 19.91 -17.46
CA ARG A 373 -32.24 20.37 -16.55
C ARG A 373 -33.56 20.53 -17.27
N ASP A 374 -34.61 19.91 -16.76
CA ASP A 374 -35.99 20.13 -17.19
C ASP A 374 -36.79 20.95 -16.17
N THR A 375 -37.94 21.46 -16.63
CA THR A 375 -38.93 22.12 -15.79
C THR A 375 -40.13 21.22 -15.49
N GLY A 376 -39.97 19.90 -15.54
CA GLY A 376 -41.06 18.94 -15.53
C GLY A 376 -41.65 18.65 -14.17
N LEU A 377 -42.24 17.46 -14.06
CA LEU A 377 -42.93 16.96 -12.87
C LEU A 377 -41.98 16.73 -11.68
N GLY A 378 -40.68 16.60 -11.93
CA GLY A 378 -39.70 16.22 -10.91
C GLY A 378 -39.86 14.79 -10.40
N ILE A 379 -38.96 14.38 -9.50
CA ILE A 379 -38.87 13.03 -8.94
C ILE A 379 -38.94 13.14 -7.42
N SER A 380 -39.76 12.30 -6.78
CA SER A 380 -39.90 12.29 -5.33
C SER A 380 -38.64 11.78 -4.63
N LYS A 381 -38.42 12.18 -3.36
CA LYS A 381 -37.22 11.80 -2.60
C LYS A 381 -37.11 10.28 -2.37
N GLU A 382 -38.24 9.57 -2.33
CA GLU A 382 -38.31 8.13 -2.14
C GLU A 382 -37.92 7.33 -3.41
N GLN A 383 -37.86 8.01 -4.55
CA GLN A 383 -37.56 7.43 -5.86
C GLN A 383 -36.13 7.68 -6.30
N LEU A 384 -35.52 8.81 -5.90
CA LEU A 384 -34.14 9.14 -6.21
C LEU A 384 -33.13 8.00 -5.93
N PRO A 385 -33.19 7.26 -4.81
CA PRO A 385 -32.25 6.17 -4.54
C PRO A 385 -32.36 4.98 -5.50
N ARG A 386 -33.52 4.80 -6.13
CA ARG A 386 -33.81 3.65 -7.01
C ARG A 386 -33.83 4.01 -8.49
N LEU A 387 -33.62 5.29 -8.82
CA LEU A 387 -33.73 5.84 -10.16
C LEU A 387 -32.89 5.11 -11.23
N PHE A 388 -31.73 4.58 -10.85
CA PHE A 388 -30.82 3.85 -11.75
C PHE A 388 -31.01 2.33 -11.70
N GLN A 389 -31.95 1.81 -10.91
CA GLN A 389 -32.23 0.36 -10.85
C GLN A 389 -32.94 -0.10 -12.12
N ARG A 390 -32.59 -1.31 -12.58
CA ARG A 390 -33.20 -1.91 -13.77
C ARG A 390 -34.67 -2.21 -13.49
N PHE A 391 -35.54 -1.89 -14.46
CA PHE A 391 -36.99 -2.09 -14.41
C PHE A 391 -37.76 -1.22 -13.41
N ASP A 392 -37.12 -0.25 -12.76
CA ASP A 392 -37.83 0.73 -11.95
C ASP A 392 -38.47 1.80 -12.84
N LYS A 393 -39.76 2.07 -12.62
CA LYS A 393 -40.57 3.00 -13.42
C LYS A 393 -40.90 4.30 -12.69
N GLY A 394 -40.54 4.45 -11.42
CA GLY A 394 -40.99 5.58 -10.61
C GLY A 394 -42.52 5.65 -10.48
N SER A 395 -43.07 6.84 -10.18
CA SER A 395 -44.50 7.06 -9.89
C SER A 395 -45.34 7.23 -11.15
N ALA A 396 -44.72 7.52 -12.28
CA ALA A 396 -45.41 7.69 -13.55
C ALA A 396 -45.70 6.31 -14.16
N ALA A 397 -46.95 5.86 -14.01
CA ALA A 397 -47.49 4.64 -14.60
C ALA A 397 -47.66 4.75 -16.13
N ASP A 398 -46.68 5.36 -16.80
CA ASP A 398 -46.77 5.64 -18.21
C ASP A 398 -46.25 4.44 -19.02
N SER A 399 -47.09 3.98 -19.95
CA SER A 399 -47.02 2.64 -20.56
C SER A 399 -45.77 2.38 -21.42
N ASP A 400 -45.03 3.44 -21.75
CA ASP A 400 -43.98 3.41 -22.77
C ASP A 400 -42.53 3.48 -22.21
N SER A 401 -42.35 3.51 -20.88
CA SER A 401 -41.02 3.41 -20.24
C SER A 401 -40.82 2.04 -19.58
N TYR A 402 -39.69 1.40 -19.87
CA TYR A 402 -39.35 0.06 -19.37
C TYR A 402 -38.41 0.05 -18.15
N GLY A 403 -38.05 1.23 -17.64
CA GLY A 403 -37.11 1.34 -16.51
C GLY A 403 -35.68 0.91 -16.85
N LEU A 404 -35.31 0.93 -18.14
CA LEU A 404 -33.97 0.54 -18.62
C LEU A 404 -33.14 1.74 -19.12
N GLY A 405 -33.75 2.88 -19.44
CA GLY A 405 -33.03 4.03 -20.01
C GLY A 405 -31.99 4.59 -19.05
N LEU A 406 -32.36 4.85 -17.79
CA LEU A 406 -31.43 5.39 -16.80
C LEU A 406 -30.40 4.36 -16.32
N SER A 407 -30.72 3.06 -16.31
CA SER A 407 -29.71 2.04 -16.06
C SER A 407 -28.68 1.94 -17.19
N ILE A 408 -29.07 2.08 -18.46
CA ILE A 408 -28.14 2.22 -19.59
C ILE A 408 -27.24 3.45 -19.41
N VAL A 409 -27.83 4.61 -19.08
CA VAL A 409 -27.09 5.85 -18.81
C VAL A 409 -26.03 5.62 -17.73
N ARG A 410 -26.40 4.94 -16.63
CA ARG A 410 -25.46 4.60 -15.56
C ARG A 410 -24.33 3.70 -16.05
N THR A 411 -24.65 2.62 -16.74
CA THR A 411 -23.64 1.67 -17.26
C THR A 411 -22.67 2.35 -18.25
N ILE A 412 -23.16 3.25 -19.11
CA ILE A 412 -22.32 4.01 -20.05
C ILE A 412 -21.44 5.01 -19.31
N ALA A 413 -21.98 5.70 -18.31
CA ALA A 413 -21.22 6.65 -17.52
C ALA A 413 -20.10 5.97 -16.72
N ASP A 414 -20.41 4.83 -16.09
CA ASP A 414 -19.42 4.03 -15.36
C ASP A 414 -18.30 3.52 -16.31
N LEU A 415 -18.62 3.11 -17.55
CA LEU A 415 -17.64 2.71 -18.58
C LEU A 415 -16.65 3.85 -18.93
N HIS A 416 -17.13 5.10 -18.95
CA HIS A 416 -16.34 6.28 -19.32
C HIS A 416 -15.79 7.04 -18.10
N GLY A 417 -16.03 6.55 -16.88
CA GLY A 417 -15.63 7.23 -15.64
C GLY A 417 -16.37 8.55 -15.37
N ILE A 418 -17.55 8.72 -15.97
CA ILE A 418 -18.42 9.90 -15.79
C ILE A 418 -19.22 9.73 -14.50
N LYS A 419 -19.17 10.71 -13.61
CA LYS A 419 -20.04 10.70 -12.41
C LYS A 419 -21.37 11.37 -12.73
N ILE A 420 -22.46 10.73 -12.31
CA ILE A 420 -23.81 11.28 -12.46
C ILE A 420 -24.34 11.67 -11.09
N GLU A 421 -24.79 12.91 -10.98
CA GLU A 421 -25.54 13.44 -9.84
C GLU A 421 -26.94 13.84 -10.29
N VAL A 422 -27.93 13.66 -9.41
CA VAL A 422 -29.33 13.97 -9.73
C VAL A 422 -29.91 14.84 -8.64
N ASN A 423 -30.40 16.01 -9.03
CA ASN A 423 -31.08 16.94 -8.18
C ASN A 423 -32.50 17.11 -8.71
N SER A 424 -33.51 16.72 -7.93
CA SER A 424 -34.89 16.89 -8.34
C SER A 424 -35.78 17.29 -7.17
N ILE A 425 -36.76 18.13 -7.46
CA ILE A 425 -37.80 18.50 -6.53
C ILE A 425 -39.14 18.28 -7.25
N GLU A 426 -40.01 17.51 -6.63
CA GLU A 426 -41.35 17.23 -7.15
C GLU A 426 -42.10 18.53 -7.44
N GLY A 427 -42.67 18.63 -8.65
CA GLY A 427 -43.35 19.80 -9.20
C GLY A 427 -42.44 20.92 -9.75
N LEU A 428 -41.11 20.84 -9.57
CA LEU A 428 -40.17 21.88 -10.01
C LEU A 428 -39.17 21.43 -11.08
N GLY A 429 -39.13 20.12 -11.39
CA GLY A 429 -38.29 19.53 -12.44
C GLY A 429 -37.11 18.70 -11.91
N THR A 430 -36.30 18.22 -12.84
CA THR A 430 -35.11 17.40 -12.57
C THR A 430 -33.87 17.99 -13.23
N SER A 431 -32.72 17.88 -12.58
CA SER A 431 -31.40 18.23 -13.09
C SER A 431 -30.46 17.03 -12.95
N PHE A 432 -29.97 16.53 -14.08
CA PHE A 432 -28.93 15.53 -14.18
C PHE A 432 -27.59 16.22 -14.46
N VAL A 433 -26.61 16.03 -13.58
CA VAL A 433 -25.28 16.61 -13.69
C VAL A 433 -24.27 15.51 -14.01
N LEU A 434 -23.61 15.61 -15.16
CA LEU A 434 -22.60 14.69 -15.65
C LEU A 434 -21.21 15.30 -15.51
N ASN A 435 -20.36 14.67 -14.70
CA ASN A 435 -18.98 15.11 -14.48
C ASN A 435 -18.03 14.23 -15.28
N PHE A 436 -17.47 14.79 -16.36
CA PHE A 436 -16.47 14.18 -17.22
C PHE A 436 -15.07 14.38 -16.65
N PRO A 437 -14.22 13.34 -16.63
CA PRO A 437 -12.81 13.47 -16.22
C PRO A 437 -12.02 14.31 -17.23
N SER A 438 -10.95 14.99 -16.80
CA SER A 438 -10.08 15.75 -17.71
C SER A 438 -9.35 14.82 -18.71
N ALA A 439 -8.98 15.34 -19.88
CA ALA A 439 -8.25 14.59 -20.91
C ALA A 439 -6.96 13.93 -20.39
N ASP A 440 -6.23 14.61 -19.48
CA ASP A 440 -5.03 14.05 -18.83
C ASP A 440 -5.37 12.92 -17.86
N ALA A 441 -6.53 12.98 -17.20
CA ALA A 441 -7.02 11.96 -16.31
C ALA A 441 -7.53 10.73 -17.08
N THR A 442 -8.03 10.86 -18.31
CA THR A 442 -8.49 9.71 -19.13
C THR A 442 -7.32 8.82 -19.57
N SER A 443 -6.12 9.38 -19.77
CA SER A 443 -4.87 8.62 -19.92
C SER A 443 -4.40 7.93 -18.63
N GLN A 444 -4.94 8.34 -17.46
CA GLN A 444 -4.65 7.73 -16.15
C GLN A 444 -5.82 6.89 -15.60
N HIS A 445 -7.04 7.02 -16.15
CA HIS A 445 -8.27 6.36 -15.69
C HIS A 445 -8.51 4.97 -16.26
N THR A 446 -7.49 4.39 -16.90
CA THR A 446 -7.26 2.93 -16.81
C THR A 446 -6.84 2.49 -15.38
N GLY A 447 -6.86 3.38 -14.38
CA GLY A 447 -6.67 3.09 -12.95
C GLY A 447 -7.79 3.66 -12.05
N PRO A 448 -8.12 3.00 -10.92
CA PRO A 448 -9.42 3.15 -10.26
C PRO A 448 -9.49 4.33 -9.27
N GLN A 449 -10.68 4.93 -9.17
CA GLN A 449 -11.08 5.83 -8.10
C GLN A 449 -11.32 5.04 -6.79
N ARG A 450 -10.81 5.59 -5.69
CA ARG A 450 -11.03 5.08 -4.33
C ARG A 450 -12.47 5.34 -3.90
N HIS A 451 -13.23 4.27 -3.65
CA HIS A 451 -14.35 4.36 -2.72
C HIS A 451 -13.79 4.41 -1.30
N SER A 452 -13.85 5.59 -0.68
CA SER A 452 -13.83 5.73 0.77
C SER A 452 -15.21 5.41 1.30
N LEU A 453 -15.37 4.20 1.84
CA LEU A 453 -16.42 3.91 2.82
C LEU A 453 -15.89 4.39 4.17
N SER A 454 -16.53 5.43 4.70
CA SER A 454 -16.57 5.72 6.14
C SER A 454 -17.58 4.82 6.83
#